data_AF-A0A670XTU5-F1
#
_entry.id   AF-A0A670XTU5-F1
#
_cell.length_a   1.000
_cell.length_b   1.000
_cell.length_c   1.000
_cell.angle_alpha   90.00
_cell.angle_beta   90.00
_cell.angle_gamma   90.00
#
_symmetry.space_group_name_H-M   'P 1'
#
loop_
_entity.id
_entity.type
_entity.pdbx_description
1 polymer ?
#
loop_
_entity_poly.entity_id
_entity_poly.type
_entity_poly.pdbx_seq_one_letter_code
_entity_poly.pdbx_strand_id
1 'polypeptide(L)'
;SNFTTFYVAVIYVNLLREHYGIYICSKCGYELFSSQSKFLHSSPWPAFTHPIHSDSISKYLERPGAFKVSCGKCGNGLGHEFLDDGPQKGQSRF
;
A
#
# COMPACT_ATOMS: atom_id res chain seq x y z
N SER A 1 -21.84 -3.91 -3.83
CA SER A 1 -20.81 -2.85 -3.78
C SER A 1 -19.69 -3.34 -2.88
N ASN A 2 -18.73 -4.09 -3.44
CA ASN A 2 -17.63 -4.67 -2.66
C ASN A 2 -16.60 -3.58 -2.39
N PHE A 3 -16.80 -2.83 -1.31
CA PHE A 3 -15.79 -1.92 -0.80
C PHE A 3 -14.63 -2.77 -0.29
N THR A 4 -13.55 -2.83 -1.06
CA THR A 4 -12.29 -3.47 -0.65
C THR A 4 -11.77 -2.73 0.57
N THR A 5 -12.05 -3.25 1.76
CA THR A 5 -11.46 -2.77 3.00
C THR A 5 -9.95 -2.98 2.91
N PHE A 6 -9.16 -1.91 2.99
CA PHE A 6 -7.70 -2.02 3.10
C PHE A 6 -7.38 -2.69 4.45
N TYR A 7 -6.99 -3.96 4.42
CA TYR A 7 -6.68 -4.78 5.59
C TYR A 7 -5.23 -4.56 6.06
N VAL A 8 -4.83 -3.30 6.19
CA VAL A 8 -3.48 -2.94 6.60
C VAL A 8 -3.53 -2.42 8.04
N ALA A 9 -2.75 -3.02 8.93
CA ALA A 9 -2.59 -2.53 10.29
C ALA A 9 -1.39 -1.57 10.33
N VAL A 10 -1.52 -0.46 11.06
CA VAL A 10 -0.45 0.54 11.22
C VAL A 10 0.27 0.30 12.53
N ILE A 11 1.58 0.05 12.47
CA ILE A 11 2.44 0.09 13.65
C ILE A 11 3.15 1.44 13.66
N TYR A 12 2.88 2.25 14.69
CA TYR A 12 3.60 3.48 14.96
C TYR A 12 4.87 3.15 15.75
N VAL A 13 6.05 3.43 15.17
CA VAL A 13 7.30 3.38 15.93
C VAL A 13 7.49 4.77 16.51
N ASN A 14 7.23 4.91 17.82
CA ASN A 14 7.21 6.19 18.51
C ASN A 14 8.63 6.76 18.63
N LEU A 15 9.03 7.64 17.72
CA LEU A 15 10.26 8.43 17.80
C LEU A 15 9.87 9.92 17.64
N LEU A 16 9.87 10.60 18.79
CA LEU A 16 9.76 12.04 18.99
C LEU A 16 9.81 12.89 17.69
N ARG A 17 8.62 13.37 17.29
CA ARG A 17 8.34 14.43 16.29
C ARG A 17 8.29 14.09 14.80
N GLU A 18 8.53 12.86 14.37
CA GLU A 18 8.23 12.44 12.99
C GLU A 18 7.50 11.10 12.99
N HIS A 19 6.31 11.05 12.39
CA HIS A 19 5.46 9.84 12.35
C HIS A 19 6.02 8.79 11.39
N TYR A 20 7.14 8.17 11.78
CA TYR A 20 7.68 7.00 11.13
C TYR A 20 6.90 5.75 11.58
N GLY A 21 6.34 5.03 10.62
CA GLY A 21 5.52 3.85 10.88
C GLY A 21 5.60 2.86 9.74
N ILE A 22 5.41 1.59 10.07
CA ILE A 22 5.36 0.50 9.09
C ILE A 22 3.92 -0.02 9.03
N TYR A 23 3.43 -0.14 7.81
CA TYR A 23 2.15 -0.69 7.47
C TYR A 23 2.34 -2.18 7.24
N ILE A 24 1.73 -3.00 8.09
CA ILE A 24 1.85 -4.46 8.07
C ILE A 24 0.55 -5.10 7.59
N CYS A 25 0.66 -6.31 7.04
CA CYS A 25 -0.50 -7.12 6.69
C CYS A 25 -1.26 -7.50 7.95
N SER A 26 -2.54 -7.12 8.06
CA SER A 26 -3.34 -7.48 9.25
C SER A 26 -3.52 -8.98 9.45
N LYS A 27 -3.33 -9.80 8.41
CA LYS A 27 -3.49 -11.26 8.48
C LYS A 27 -2.22 -11.99 8.94
N CYS A 28 -1.04 -11.60 8.46
CA CYS A 28 0.21 -12.32 8.73
C CYS A 28 1.30 -11.47 9.38
N GLY A 29 1.08 -10.18 9.61
CA GLY A 29 2.05 -9.26 10.20
C GLY A 29 3.20 -8.86 9.28
N TYR A 30 3.23 -9.29 8.02
CA TYR A 30 4.33 -8.98 7.11
C TYR A 30 4.36 -7.51 6.72
N GLU A 31 5.55 -6.95 6.59
CA GLU A 31 5.76 -5.54 6.27
C GLU A 31 5.38 -5.25 4.81
N LEU A 32 4.50 -4.25 4.60
CA LEU A 32 3.95 -3.92 3.29
C LEU A 32 4.44 -2.56 2.79
N PHE A 33 4.23 -1.50 3.58
CA PHE A 33 4.54 -0.13 3.18
C PHE A 33 5.21 0.63 4.33
N SER A 34 6.07 1.58 3.97
CA SER A 34 6.64 2.54 4.93
C SER A 34 5.85 3.83 4.93
N SER A 35 5.71 4.50 6.08
CA SER A 35 5.10 5.83 6.14
C SER A 35 5.88 6.87 5.32
N GLN A 36 7.16 6.63 5.00
CA GLN A 36 7.95 7.48 4.10
C GLN A 36 7.46 7.41 2.65
N SER A 37 6.90 6.27 2.24
CA SER A 37 6.31 6.08 0.91
C SER A 37 4.88 6.63 0.81
N LYS A 38 4.27 6.98 1.95
CA LYS A 38 2.91 7.51 2.03
C LYS A 38 2.91 8.97 1.57
N PHE A 39 1.92 9.33 0.77
CA PHE A 39 1.70 10.71 0.35
C PHE A 39 0.25 11.13 0.59
N LEU A 40 0.01 12.45 0.58
CA LEU A 40 -1.34 12.99 0.67
C LEU A 40 -2.00 12.88 -0.70
N HIS A 41 -3.10 12.15 -0.77
CA HIS A 41 -3.94 12.04 -1.94
C HIS A 41 -5.37 12.45 -1.58
N SER A 42 -6.14 12.94 -2.55
CA SER A 42 -7.53 13.38 -2.34
C SER A 42 -8.49 12.21 -2.08
N SER A 43 -8.03 10.96 -2.27
CA SER A 43 -8.81 9.78 -1.97
C SER A 43 -9.01 9.55 -0.47
N PRO A 44 -10.12 8.93 -0.05
CA PRO A 44 -10.34 8.52 1.35
C PRO A 44 -9.38 7.41 1.81
N TRP A 45 -8.64 6.79 0.88
CA TRP A 45 -7.72 5.68 1.14
C TRP A 45 -6.27 6.18 1.28
N PRO A 46 -5.46 5.57 2.17
CA PRO A 46 -4.05 5.88 2.25
C PRO A 46 -3.36 5.49 0.94
N ALA A 47 -2.53 6.39 0.43
CA ALA A 47 -1.84 6.24 -0.84
C ALA A 47 -0.34 6.10 -0.64
N PHE A 48 0.28 5.15 -1.33
CA PHE A 48 1.72 4.90 -1.25
C PHE A 48 2.36 4.88 -2.64
N THR A 49 3.65 5.20 -2.72
CA THR A 49 4.40 5.22 -3.98
C THR A 49 5.13 3.91 -4.28
N HIS A 50 5.48 3.13 -3.25
CA HIS A 50 6.21 1.87 -3.40
C HIS A 50 6.06 1.00 -2.14
N PRO A 51 6.08 -0.34 -2.27
CA PRO A 51 6.17 -1.25 -1.14
C PRO A 51 7.56 -1.20 -0.49
N ILE A 52 7.66 -1.68 0.75
CA ILE A 52 8.93 -1.72 1.49
C ILE A 52 9.90 -2.78 0.92
N HIS A 53 9.39 -3.95 0.56
CA HIS A 53 10.12 -5.02 -0.11
C HIS A 53 9.49 -5.34 -1.47
N SER A 54 10.30 -5.84 -2.42
CA SER A 54 9.80 -6.25 -3.73
C SER A 54 8.80 -7.42 -3.66
N ASP A 55 8.87 -8.25 -2.62
CA ASP A 55 7.98 -9.39 -2.35
C ASP A 55 6.88 -9.08 -1.32
N SER A 56 6.79 -7.84 -0.82
CA SER A 56 5.71 -7.41 0.10
C SER A 56 4.33 -7.60 -0.50
N ILE A 57 4.21 -7.42 -1.81
CA ILE A 57 2.94 -7.45 -2.52
C ILE A 57 2.99 -8.34 -3.76
N SER A 58 1.86 -8.95 -4.07
CA SER A 58 1.60 -9.60 -5.35
C SER A 58 0.59 -8.78 -6.13
N LYS A 59 0.80 -8.72 -7.45
CA LYS A 59 0.00 -7.91 -8.37
C LYS A 59 -0.72 -8.82 -9.35
N TYR A 60 -1.99 -8.53 -9.59
CA TYR A 60 -2.78 -9.19 -10.62
C TYR A 60 -3.41 -8.12 -11.51
N LEU A 61 -3.17 -8.17 -12.82
CA LEU A 61 -3.70 -7.19 -13.74
C LEU A 61 -5.24 -7.30 -13.80
N GLU A 62 -5.95 -6.23 -13.39
CA GLU A 62 -7.41 -6.17 -13.50
C GLU A 62 -7.83 -5.43 -14.77
N ARG A 63 -7.18 -4.30 -15.07
CA ARG A 63 -7.44 -3.46 -16.25
C ARG A 63 -6.14 -2.79 -16.70
N PRO A 64 -6.03 -2.31 -17.95
CA PRO A 64 -4.87 -1.53 -18.38
C PRO A 64 -4.61 -0.37 -17.41
N GLY A 65 -3.43 -0.37 -16.78
CA GLY A 65 -3.04 0.64 -15.78
C GLY A 65 -3.56 0.43 -14.36
N ALA A 66 -4.31 -0.65 -14.08
CA ALA A 66 -4.81 -0.97 -12.73
C ALA A 66 -4.58 -2.44 -12.36
N PHE A 67 -3.83 -2.67 -11.29
CA PHE A 67 -3.54 -3.99 -10.75
C PHE A 67 -4.22 -4.17 -9.40
N LYS A 68 -4.83 -5.33 -9.18
CA LYS A 68 -5.25 -5.75 -7.84
C LYS A 68 -4.03 -6.18 -7.05
N VAL A 69 -3.93 -5.70 -5.83
CA VAL A 69 -2.78 -5.91 -4.94
C VAL A 69 -3.19 -6.80 -3.78
N SER A 70 -2.38 -7.81 -3.52
CA SER A 70 -2.49 -8.71 -2.37
C SER A 70 -1.16 -8.82 -1.63
N CYS A 71 -1.18 -9.31 -0.39
CA CYS A 71 0.03 -9.57 0.38
C CYS A 71 0.84 -10.68 -0.29
N GLY A 72 2.12 -10.43 -0.56
CA GLY A 72 2.99 -11.41 -1.22
C GLY A 72 3.28 -12.66 -0.39
N LYS A 73 3.07 -12.62 0.93
CA LYS A 73 3.24 -13.80 1.82
C LYS A 73 1.99 -14.65 1.99
N CYS A 74 0.83 -14.03 2.21
CA CYS A 74 -0.39 -14.76 2.59
C CYS A 74 -1.56 -14.63 1.60
N GLY A 75 -1.38 -13.86 0.53
CA GLY A 75 -2.39 -13.62 -0.50
C GLY A 75 -3.57 -12.75 -0.05
N ASN A 76 -3.53 -12.16 1.14
CA ASN A 76 -4.62 -11.32 1.63
C ASN A 76 -4.82 -10.09 0.73
N GLY A 77 -6.05 -9.78 0.34
CA GLY A 77 -6.33 -8.61 -0.50
C GLY A 77 -5.97 -7.31 0.23
N LEU A 78 -5.23 -6.43 -0.44
CA LEU A 78 -4.78 -5.15 0.11
C LEU A 78 -5.47 -3.97 -0.57
N GLY A 79 -5.66 -4.02 -1.88
CA GLY A 79 -6.21 -2.88 -2.64
C GLY A 79 -5.86 -2.95 -4.12
N HIS A 80 -5.48 -1.81 -4.69
CA HIS A 80 -5.11 -1.70 -6.09
C HIS A 80 -3.89 -0.80 -6.27
N GLU A 81 -3.08 -1.10 -7.27
CA GLU A 81 -2.05 -0.21 -7.80
C GLU A 81 -2.56 0.41 -9.09
N PHE A 82 -2.46 1.74 -9.18
CA PHE A 82 -2.75 2.52 -10.37
C PHE A 82 -1.43 3.05 -10.94
N LEU A 83 -1.11 2.66 -12.18
CA LEU A 83 0.07 3.17 -12.87
C LEU A 83 -0.12 4.63 -13.24
N ASP A 84 0.96 5.40 -13.23
CA ASP A 84 0.99 6.83 -13.59
C ASP A 84 0.08 7.75 -12.76
N ASP A 85 -0.43 7.27 -11.63
CA ASP A 85 -1.34 7.99 -10.71
C ASP A 85 -0.67 8.39 -9.39
N GLY A 86 0.67 8.34 -9.35
CA GLY A 86 1.49 8.80 -8.24
C GLY A 86 1.71 10.32 -8.21
N PRO A 87 2.36 10.85 -7.15
CA PRO A 87 2.56 12.29 -6.99
C PRO A 87 3.55 12.88 -8.00
N GLN A 88 4.40 12.06 -8.63
CA GLN A 88 5.28 12.46 -9.72
C GLN A 88 4.96 11.67 -10.99
N LYS A 89 5.28 12.27 -12.14
CA LYS A 89 5.07 11.64 -13.45
C LYS A 89 5.82 10.29 -13.52
N GLY A 90 5.11 9.22 -13.88
CA GLY A 90 5.66 7.87 -13.96
C GLY A 90 5.59 7.06 -12.66
N GLN A 91 5.13 7.65 -11.56
CA GLN A 91 4.97 6.93 -10.30
C GLN A 91 3.62 6.24 -10.23
N SER A 92 3.60 5.07 -9.57
CA SER A 92 2.36 4.35 -9.29
C SER A 92 1.78 4.76 -7.94
N ARG A 93 0.47 4.63 -7.81
CA ARG A 93 -0.24 4.79 -6.54
C ARG A 93 -0.79 3.44 -6.08
N PHE A 94 -0.31 2.98 -4.94
CA PHE A 94 -0.85 1.85 -4.20
C PHE A 94 -1.91 2.32 -3.19
#